data_AF-A0A1F4FP09-F1
#
_entry.id   AF-A0A1F4FP09-F1
#
_cell.length_a   1.000
_cell.length_b   1.000
_cell.length_c   1.000
_cell.angle_alpha   90.00
_cell.angle_beta   90.00
_cell.angle_gamma   90.00
#
_symmetry.space_group_name_H-M   'P 1'
#
loop_
_entity.id
_entity.type
_entity.pdbx_description
1 polymer ?
#
loop_
_entity_poly.entity_id
_entity_poly.type
_entity_poly.pdbx_seq_one_letter_code
_entity_poly.pdbx_strand_id
1 'polypeptide(L)'
;MDLPPSDGQSLTAIVGSVEQKKLGAIRSVEYEREWWQASGWWEITACKESCFKLYFDPKTGEETRRSSDELEDELPPANMQGPSVIAKHFEDRKLGFITEIEFENGAWQVKFRESRSLSSALQPTKRRVFEPTHASLRNELQVPRATPPAQRGPRAPFLAPSRDNLIRVGT
;
A
#
# COMPACT_ATOMS: atom_id res chain seq x y z
N MET A 1 -24.93 0.75 -7.42
CA MET A 1 -23.58 0.96 -6.85
C MET A 1 -23.33 2.44 -6.70
N ASP A 2 -23.42 2.86 -5.45
CA ASP A 2 -23.24 4.22 -4.98
C ASP A 2 -21.75 4.58 -4.86
N LEU A 3 -21.47 5.87 -4.64
CA LEU A 3 -20.11 6.40 -4.55
C LEU A 3 -19.87 7.03 -3.19
N PRO A 4 -18.73 6.77 -2.53
CA PRO A 4 -18.40 7.45 -1.29
C PRO A 4 -18.31 8.96 -1.50
N PRO A 5 -18.59 9.76 -0.46
CA PRO A 5 -18.49 11.22 -0.54
C PRO A 5 -17.05 11.65 -0.84
N SER A 6 -16.88 12.61 -1.77
CA SER A 6 -15.56 13.10 -2.17
C SER A 6 -14.85 13.94 -1.09
N ASP A 7 -15.61 14.47 -0.13
CA ASP A 7 -15.15 15.23 1.03
C ASP A 7 -14.94 14.34 2.27
N GLY A 8 -15.04 13.02 2.14
CA GLY A 8 -14.85 12.07 3.23
C GLY A 8 -13.39 11.85 3.60
N GLN A 9 -13.15 11.14 4.72
CA GLN A 9 -11.85 10.59 5.03
C GLN A 9 -11.42 9.58 3.96
N SER A 10 -10.11 9.50 3.73
CA SER A 10 -9.52 8.48 2.86
C SER A 10 -9.88 7.07 3.37
N LEU A 11 -10.19 6.17 2.44
CA LEU A 11 -10.43 4.76 2.75
C LEU A 11 -9.19 4.13 3.39
N THR A 12 -7.99 4.55 2.98
CA THR A 12 -6.73 4.13 3.62
C THR A 12 -6.72 4.40 5.13
N ALA A 13 -7.19 5.57 5.56
CA ALA A 13 -7.22 5.92 6.98
C ALA A 13 -8.26 5.08 7.75
N ILE A 14 -9.47 4.95 7.20
CA ILE A 14 -10.56 4.19 7.84
C ILE A 14 -10.15 2.72 7.98
N VAL A 15 -9.76 2.06 6.88
CA VAL A 15 -9.35 0.65 6.88
C VAL A 15 -8.08 0.44 7.70
N GLY A 16 -7.10 1.35 7.59
CA GLY A 16 -5.88 1.29 8.37
C GLY A 16 -6.14 1.34 9.88
N SER A 17 -7.17 2.08 10.32
CA SER A 17 -7.59 2.08 11.73
C SER A 17 -8.14 0.71 12.18
N VAL A 18 -8.84 -0.01 11.31
CA VAL A 18 -9.36 -1.36 11.59
C VAL A 18 -8.22 -2.37 11.65
N GLU A 19 -7.29 -2.33 10.70
CA GLU A 19 -6.11 -3.19 10.70
C GLU A 19 -5.26 -3.01 11.98
N GLN A 20 -5.12 -1.77 12.45
CA GLN A 20 -4.39 -1.45 13.69
C GLN A 20 -5.06 -2.00 14.95
N LYS A 21 -6.41 -2.10 14.97
CA LYS A 21 -7.16 -2.70 16.08
C LYS A 21 -6.94 -4.21 16.21
N LYS A 22 -6.33 -4.87 15.21
CA LYS A 22 -6.05 -6.32 15.18
C LYS A 22 -7.28 -7.19 15.49
N LEU A 23 -8.44 -6.81 14.94
CA LEU A 23 -9.71 -7.51 15.15
C LEU A 23 -9.83 -8.82 14.36
N GLY A 24 -8.86 -9.13 13.50
CA GLY A 24 -8.85 -10.29 12.62
C GLY A 24 -8.35 -9.92 11.22
N ALA A 25 -8.50 -10.86 10.30
CA ALA A 25 -8.34 -10.59 8.87
C ALA A 25 -9.56 -9.82 8.36
N ILE A 26 -9.35 -8.67 7.73
CA ILE A 26 -10.40 -8.02 6.96
C ILE A 26 -10.65 -8.86 5.72
N ARG A 27 -11.91 -9.18 5.40
CA ARG A 27 -12.29 -9.92 4.19
C ARG A 27 -12.95 -9.03 3.15
N SER A 28 -13.71 -8.03 3.59
CA SER A 28 -14.41 -7.12 2.70
C SER A 28 -14.48 -5.71 3.26
N VAL A 29 -14.53 -4.74 2.35
CA VAL A 29 -14.71 -3.31 2.58
C VAL A 29 -15.64 -2.82 1.47
N GLU A 30 -16.87 -2.45 1.81
CA GLU A 30 -17.89 -2.03 0.84
C GLU A 30 -18.50 -0.70 1.22
N TYR A 31 -18.72 0.18 0.24
CA TYR A 31 -19.47 1.40 0.44
C TYR A 31 -20.94 1.16 0.14
N GLU A 32 -21.77 1.37 1.15
CA GLU A 32 -23.21 1.25 1.07
C GLU A 32 -23.89 2.61 1.22
N ARG A 33 -25.00 2.78 0.53
CA ARG A 33 -25.85 3.96 0.68
C ARG A 33 -27.30 3.57 0.46
N GLU A 34 -28.11 3.86 1.46
CA GLU A 34 -29.57 3.82 1.32
C GLU A 34 -30.13 5.20 0.99
N TRP A 35 -31.27 5.23 0.31
CA TRP A 35 -31.89 6.47 -0.17
C TRP A 35 -32.28 7.45 0.94
N TRP A 36 -32.41 7.00 2.20
CA TRP A 36 -32.67 7.85 3.35
C TRP A 36 -31.42 8.39 4.04
N GLN A 37 -30.22 7.90 3.71
CA GLN A 37 -28.98 8.30 4.36
C GLN A 37 -28.02 8.96 3.36
N ALA A 38 -27.94 10.29 3.42
CA ALA A 38 -27.21 11.10 2.43
C ALA A 38 -25.71 10.74 2.32
N SER A 39 -25.05 10.40 3.43
CA SER A 39 -23.62 10.11 3.47
C SER A 39 -23.27 8.64 3.21
N GLY A 40 -24.22 7.71 3.30
CA GLY A 40 -23.94 6.26 3.32
C GLY A 40 -22.99 5.85 4.46
N TRP A 41 -22.42 4.66 4.35
CA TRP A 41 -21.43 4.13 5.30
C TRP A 41 -20.45 3.18 4.62
N TRP A 42 -19.29 2.98 5.23
CA TRP A 42 -18.41 1.86 4.91
C TRP A 42 -18.78 0.67 5.78
N GLU A 43 -19.07 -0.47 5.19
CA GLU A 43 -19.15 -1.75 5.86
C GLU A 43 -17.80 -2.47 5.73
N ILE A 44 -17.18 -2.81 6.85
CA ILE A 44 -15.91 -3.53 6.90
C ILE A 44 -16.12 -4.83 7.65
N THR A 45 -15.91 -5.95 6.98
CA THR A 45 -16.04 -7.26 7.61
C THR A 45 -14.68 -7.80 8.01
N ALA A 46 -14.51 -8.09 9.30
CA ALA A 46 -13.29 -8.63 9.87
C ALA A 46 -13.57 -9.93 10.63
N CYS A 47 -12.69 -10.92 10.45
CA CYS A 47 -12.88 -12.27 10.96
C CYS A 47 -11.62 -12.80 11.66
N LYS A 48 -11.82 -13.45 12.81
CA LYS A 48 -10.77 -14.20 13.51
C LYS A 48 -11.28 -15.58 13.90
N GLU A 49 -11.97 -15.66 15.04
CA GLU A 49 -12.70 -16.86 15.50
C GLU A 49 -14.21 -16.70 15.20
N SER A 50 -14.66 -15.46 15.11
CA SER A 50 -15.98 -15.03 14.64
C SER A 50 -15.80 -13.84 13.69
N CYS A 51 -16.81 -13.57 12.87
CA CYS A 51 -16.83 -12.40 12.01
C CYS A 51 -17.68 -11.27 12.60
N PHE A 52 -17.30 -10.04 12.29
CA PHE A 52 -18.05 -8.85 12.62
C PHE A 52 -18.08 -7.89 11.44
N LYS A 53 -19.24 -7.28 11.22
CA LYS A 53 -19.40 -6.12 10.34
C LYS A 53 -19.24 -4.85 11.17
N LEU A 54 -18.35 -3.98 10.73
CA LEU A 54 -18.07 -2.68 11.31
C LEU A 54 -18.57 -1.61 10.35
N TYR A 55 -19.40 -0.70 10.84
CA TYR A 55 -19.99 0.36 10.04
C TYR A 55 -19.28 1.67 10.37
N PHE A 56 -18.74 2.34 9.37
CA PHE A 56 -17.99 3.58 9.54
C PHE A 56 -18.65 4.74 8.80
N ASP A 57 -18.75 5.88 9.47
CA ASP A 57 -19.12 7.12 8.82
C ASP A 57 -17.98 7.59 7.90
N PRO A 58 -18.23 7.82 6.61
CA PRO A 58 -17.17 8.15 5.66
C PRO A 58 -16.63 9.57 5.83
N LYS A 59 -17.33 10.47 6.51
CA LYS A 59 -16.88 11.84 6.79
C LYS A 59 -16.03 11.92 8.05
N THR A 60 -16.46 11.27 9.12
CA THR A 60 -15.73 11.32 10.41
C THR A 60 -14.69 10.22 10.54
N GLY A 61 -14.84 9.12 9.79
CA GLY A 61 -14.03 7.91 9.93
C GLY A 61 -14.29 7.15 11.24
N GLU A 62 -15.35 7.50 11.96
CA GLU A 62 -15.71 6.85 13.22
C GLU A 62 -16.59 5.63 12.99
N GLU A 63 -16.37 4.61 13.82
CA GLU A 63 -17.22 3.41 13.86
C GLU A 63 -18.57 3.80 14.49
N THR A 64 -19.64 3.73 13.71
CA THR A 64 -21.00 4.09 14.15
C THR A 64 -21.79 2.89 14.66
N ARG A 65 -21.50 1.69 14.15
CA ARG A 65 -22.20 0.46 14.52
C ARG A 65 -21.28 -0.75 14.33
N ARG A 66 -21.60 -1.81 15.06
CA ARG A 66 -21.03 -3.15 14.91
C ARG A 66 -22.13 -4.21 14.98
N SER A 67 -22.02 -5.27 14.19
CA SER A 67 -22.85 -6.47 14.30
C SER A 67 -22.01 -7.74 14.11
N SER A 68 -22.48 -8.86 14.66
CA SER A 68 -21.93 -10.18 14.33
C SER A 68 -22.25 -10.53 12.89
N ASP A 69 -21.37 -11.32 12.28
CA ASP A 69 -21.54 -11.88 10.94
C ASP A 69 -21.16 -13.37 10.97
N GLU A 70 -21.71 -14.14 10.05
CA GLU A 70 -21.40 -15.57 9.93
C GLU A 70 -20.08 -15.75 9.16
N LEU A 71 -19.29 -16.75 9.57
CA LEU A 71 -18.03 -17.10 8.89
C LEU A 71 -18.36 -18.01 7.70
N GLU A 72 -18.93 -17.45 6.64
CA GLU A 72 -19.29 -18.21 5.43
C GLU A 72 -18.22 -18.14 4.33
N ASP A 73 -17.38 -17.10 4.34
CA ASP A 73 -16.52 -16.75 3.21
C ASP A 73 -15.02 -16.98 3.44
N GLU A 74 -14.27 -17.00 2.34
CA GLU A 74 -12.81 -17.16 2.30
C GLU A 74 -12.10 -16.01 3.04
N LEU A 75 -11.05 -16.33 3.80
CA LEU A 75 -10.20 -15.33 4.46
C LEU A 75 -8.88 -15.16 3.73
N PRO A 76 -8.36 -13.92 3.59
CA PRO A 76 -7.05 -13.71 3.01
C PRO A 76 -5.98 -14.35 3.91
N PRO A 77 -4.94 -14.96 3.31
CA PRO A 77 -3.84 -15.52 4.07
C PRO A 77 -3.07 -14.42 4.82
N ALA A 78 -2.54 -14.73 6.00
CA ALA A 78 -1.95 -13.74 6.92
C ALA A 78 -0.76 -12.94 6.36
N ASN A 79 -0.10 -13.46 5.31
CA ASN A 79 1.03 -12.81 4.64
C ASN A 79 0.60 -11.94 3.44
N MET A 80 -0.70 -11.86 3.14
CA MET A 80 -1.20 -11.04 2.04
C MET A 80 -1.21 -9.55 2.43
N GLN A 81 -1.09 -8.69 1.41
CA GLN A 81 -1.26 -7.25 1.61
C GLN A 81 -2.70 -6.97 2.09
N GLY A 82 -2.83 -6.14 3.12
CA GLY A 82 -4.13 -5.73 3.65
C GLY A 82 -4.85 -4.73 2.75
N PRO A 83 -6.18 -4.56 2.91
CA PRO A 83 -6.96 -3.65 2.10
C PRO A 83 -6.52 -2.18 2.21
N SER A 84 -5.87 -1.75 3.30
CA SER A 84 -5.36 -0.37 3.41
C SER A 84 -4.26 -0.06 2.39
N VAL A 85 -3.40 -1.04 2.09
CA VAL A 85 -2.33 -0.92 1.08
C VAL A 85 -2.93 -0.80 -0.31
N ILE A 86 -4.00 -1.56 -0.58
CA ILE A 86 -4.76 -1.51 -1.83
C ILE A 86 -5.45 -0.15 -1.97
N ALA A 87 -6.17 0.30 -0.95
CA ALA A 87 -6.82 1.61 -0.93
C ALA A 87 -5.80 2.73 -1.21
N LYS A 88 -4.65 2.69 -0.54
CA LYS A 88 -3.57 3.65 -0.74
C LYS A 88 -3.07 3.69 -2.18
N HIS A 89 -2.92 2.53 -2.81
CA HIS A 89 -2.51 2.45 -4.22
C HIS A 89 -3.47 3.19 -5.16
N PHE A 90 -4.79 3.10 -4.92
CA PHE A 90 -5.80 3.79 -5.72
C PHE A 90 -5.83 5.29 -5.45
N GLU A 91 -5.75 5.67 -4.17
CA GLU A 91 -5.78 7.07 -3.74
C GLU A 91 -4.54 7.84 -4.22
N ASP A 92 -3.33 7.31 -4.01
CA ASP A 92 -2.07 7.95 -4.42
C ASP A 92 -2.00 8.17 -5.94
N ARG A 93 -2.59 7.26 -6.72
CA ARG A 93 -2.61 7.31 -8.19
C ARG A 93 -3.85 7.97 -8.76
N LYS A 94 -4.79 8.43 -7.91
CA LYS A 94 -6.06 9.05 -8.29
C LYS A 94 -6.84 8.22 -9.32
N LEU A 95 -6.82 6.88 -9.16
CA LEU A 95 -7.43 5.95 -10.12
C LEU A 95 -8.96 6.02 -10.13
N GLY A 96 -9.57 6.54 -9.07
CA GLY A 96 -11.02 6.64 -8.94
C GLY A 96 -11.50 6.50 -7.51
N PHE A 97 -12.81 6.32 -7.37
CA PHE A 97 -13.47 6.01 -6.12
C PHE A 97 -13.64 4.51 -6.01
N ILE A 98 -12.98 3.89 -5.03
CA ILE A 98 -13.27 2.51 -4.66
C ILE A 98 -14.69 2.45 -4.13
N THR A 99 -15.44 1.43 -4.54
CA THR A 99 -16.76 1.10 -3.98
C THR A 99 -16.68 -0.20 -3.18
N GLU A 100 -15.72 -1.07 -3.49
CA GLU A 100 -15.59 -2.37 -2.85
C GLU A 100 -14.16 -2.91 -2.94
N ILE A 101 -13.69 -3.56 -1.87
CA ILE A 101 -12.51 -4.42 -1.82
C ILE A 101 -12.96 -5.71 -1.14
N GLU A 102 -12.91 -6.84 -1.84
CA GLU A 102 -13.36 -8.13 -1.32
C GLU A 102 -12.32 -9.22 -1.62
N PHE A 103 -12.05 -10.10 -0.66
CA PHE A 103 -11.22 -11.28 -0.89
C PHE A 103 -12.09 -12.44 -1.37
N GLU A 104 -11.89 -12.86 -2.61
CA GLU A 104 -12.69 -13.91 -3.23
C GLU A 104 -11.84 -14.65 -4.27
N ASN A 105 -11.94 -15.98 -4.29
CA ASN A 105 -11.22 -16.85 -5.23
C ASN A 105 -9.70 -16.70 -5.09
N GLY A 106 -9.20 -16.63 -3.85
CA GLY A 106 -7.77 -16.53 -3.55
C GLY A 106 -7.12 -15.18 -3.90
N ALA A 107 -7.88 -14.15 -4.26
CA ALA A 107 -7.36 -12.85 -4.67
C ALA A 107 -8.24 -11.69 -4.17
N TRP A 108 -7.63 -10.50 -4.05
CA TRP A 108 -8.38 -9.28 -3.78
C TRP A 108 -9.06 -8.77 -5.04
N GLN A 109 -10.34 -8.47 -4.92
CA GLN A 109 -11.21 -7.96 -5.96
C GLN A 109 -11.57 -6.53 -5.61
N VAL A 110 -11.19 -5.58 -6.46
CA VAL A 110 -11.46 -4.16 -6.23
C VAL A 110 -12.43 -3.65 -7.27
N LYS A 111 -13.59 -3.18 -6.82
CA LYS A 111 -14.56 -2.46 -7.65
C LYS A 111 -14.39 -0.96 -7.44
N PHE A 112 -14.35 -0.21 -8.54
CA PHE A 112 -14.13 1.24 -8.50
C PHE A 112 -14.75 1.96 -9.70
N ARG A 113 -14.98 3.27 -9.57
CA ARG A 113 -15.34 4.17 -10.68
C ARG A 113 -14.25 5.20 -10.93
N GLU A 114 -13.91 5.45 -12.20
CA GLU A 114 -12.84 6.39 -12.55
C GLU A 114 -13.21 7.85 -12.26
N SER A 115 -12.19 8.63 -11.89
CA SER A 115 -12.32 10.07 -11.62
C SER A 115 -12.46 10.93 -12.87
N ARG A 116 -12.27 10.37 -14.07
CA ARG A 116 -11.94 11.11 -15.30
C ARG A 116 -13.10 11.62 -16.15
N SER A 117 -14.35 11.59 -15.70
CA SER A 117 -15.45 12.22 -16.44
C SER A 117 -16.46 12.92 -15.53
N LEU A 118 -16.69 14.20 -15.80
CA LEU A 118 -17.68 15.08 -15.14
C LEU A 118 -19.15 14.58 -15.20
N SER A 119 -19.43 13.44 -15.83
CA SER A 119 -20.72 12.74 -15.79
C SER A 119 -20.61 11.44 -14.98
N SER A 120 -20.31 11.55 -13.68
CA SER A 120 -19.99 10.42 -12.79
C SER A 120 -21.13 9.40 -12.58
N ALA A 121 -22.37 9.75 -12.95
CA ALA A 121 -23.54 8.89 -12.70
C ALA A 121 -23.62 7.65 -13.59
N LEU A 122 -23.09 7.68 -14.82
CA LEU A 122 -23.26 6.62 -15.83
C LEU A 122 -21.98 5.83 -16.16
N GLN A 123 -20.90 6.05 -15.42
CA GLN A 123 -19.65 5.29 -15.61
C GLN A 123 -19.85 3.82 -15.18
N PRO A 124 -19.41 2.84 -15.98
CA PRO A 124 -19.43 1.44 -15.58
C PRO A 124 -18.46 1.22 -14.41
N THR A 125 -18.88 0.43 -13.43
CA THR A 125 -17.99 -0.06 -12.38
C THR A 125 -16.91 -0.93 -13.01
N LYS A 126 -15.64 -0.63 -12.73
CA LYS A 126 -14.49 -1.44 -13.17
C LYS A 126 -14.09 -2.39 -12.05
N ARG A 127 -13.60 -3.59 -12.42
CA ARG A 127 -13.05 -4.59 -11.50
C ARG A 127 -11.54 -4.74 -11.76
N ARG A 128 -10.74 -4.77 -10.71
CA ARG A 128 -9.31 -5.12 -10.76
C ARG A 128 -9.01 -6.23 -9.75
N VAL A 129 -8.25 -7.23 -10.18
CA VAL A 129 -7.79 -8.35 -9.35
C VAL A 129 -6.38 -8.07 -8.84
N PHE A 130 -6.11 -8.33 -7.57
CA PHE A 130 -4.76 -8.39 -6.99
C PHE A 130 -4.51 -9.79 -6.44
N GLU A 131 -3.70 -10.54 -7.17
CA GLU A 131 -3.31 -11.90 -6.78
C GLU A 131 -2.27 -11.88 -5.66
N PRO A 132 -2.16 -12.97 -4.87
CA PRO A 132 -1.08 -13.13 -3.91
C PRO A 132 0.25 -13.05 -4.65
N THR A 133 1.04 -12.02 -4.36
CA THR A 133 2.43 -12.04 -4.78
C THR A 133 3.10 -13.12 -3.94
N HIS A 134 3.27 -14.33 -4.48
CA HIS A 134 4.20 -15.28 -3.90
C HIS A 134 5.50 -14.50 -3.71
N ALA A 135 5.93 -14.35 -2.45
CA ALA A 135 7.22 -13.75 -2.14
C ALA A 135 8.26 -14.62 -2.85
N SER A 136 8.61 -14.21 -4.07
CA SER A 136 9.62 -14.88 -4.85
C SER A 136 10.89 -14.63 -4.07
N LEU A 137 11.39 -15.69 -3.44
CA LEU A 137 12.76 -15.84 -2.98
C LEU A 137 13.69 -15.66 -4.19
N ARG A 138 13.82 -14.43 -4.69
CA ARG A 138 14.97 -14.03 -5.50
C ARG A 138 15.94 -13.36 -4.56
N ASN A 139 16.82 -14.21 -4.04
CA ASN A 139 18.21 -13.89 -3.78
C ASN A 139 18.71 -12.86 -4.80
N GLU A 140 18.88 -11.62 -4.36
CA GLU A 140 19.94 -10.78 -4.89
C GLU A 140 20.93 -10.55 -3.75
N LEU A 141 21.83 -11.52 -3.60
CA LEU A 141 23.20 -11.27 -3.15
C LEU A 141 23.79 -10.22 -4.10
N GLN A 142 23.51 -8.94 -3.84
CA GLN A 142 24.32 -7.85 -4.39
C GLN A 142 25.62 -7.81 -3.60
N VAL A 143 26.53 -8.71 -3.98
CA VAL A 143 27.95 -8.52 -3.73
C VAL A 143 28.38 -7.33 -4.61
N PRO A 144 28.82 -6.20 -4.04
CA PRO A 144 29.35 -5.12 -4.85
C PRO A 144 30.59 -5.62 -5.59
N ARG A 145 30.50 -5.56 -6.92
CA ARG A 145 31.55 -5.93 -7.87
C ARG A 145 32.76 -5.03 -7.62
N ALA A 146 33.80 -5.58 -6.99
CA ALA A 146 35.07 -4.90 -6.82
C ALA A 146 35.68 -4.58 -8.19
N THR A 147 36.00 -3.31 -8.41
CA THR A 147 36.73 -2.82 -9.58
C THR A 147 38.14 -3.42 -9.59
N PRO A 148 38.64 -3.99 -10.71
CA PRO A 148 40.03 -4.45 -10.78
C PRO A 148 40.99 -3.26 -10.85
N PRO A 149 42.15 -3.30 -10.18
CA PRO A 149 43.16 -2.26 -10.30
C PRO A 149 43.88 -2.37 -11.66
N ALA A 150 44.06 -1.21 -12.30
CA ALA A 150 44.87 -1.08 -13.50
C ALA A 150 46.35 -1.37 -13.21
N GLN A 151 46.89 -2.42 -13.82
CA GLN A 151 48.32 -2.56 -14.16
C GLN A 151 48.47 -2.11 -15.63
N ARG A 152 49.57 -1.55 -16.16
CA ARG A 152 50.99 -1.50 -15.82
C ARG A 152 51.65 -0.51 -16.82
N GLY A 153 52.75 0.16 -16.48
CA GLY A 153 53.60 0.86 -17.47
C GLY A 153 54.87 1.50 -16.86
N PRO A 154 56.05 1.46 -17.50
CA PRO A 154 57.29 1.09 -16.79
C PRO A 154 58.20 2.25 -16.32
N ARG A 155 59.06 1.87 -15.35
CA ARG A 155 60.23 2.57 -14.79
C ARG A 155 61.34 2.83 -15.82
N ALA A 156 62.07 3.93 -15.64
CA ALA A 156 63.55 4.01 -15.60
C ALA A 156 63.99 5.43 -15.13
N PRO A 157 65.27 5.70 -14.81
CA PRO A 157 65.96 5.24 -13.61
C PRO A 157 66.55 6.40 -12.77
N PHE A 158 67.07 6.01 -11.61
CA PHE A 158 67.94 6.74 -10.67
C PHE A 158 68.91 7.74 -11.29
N LEU A 159 69.03 8.92 -10.66
CA LEU A 159 70.29 9.64 -10.43
C LEU A 159 70.13 10.53 -9.18
N ALA A 160 70.77 10.14 -8.08
CA ALA A 160 71.30 11.04 -7.05
C ALA A 160 72.82 11.21 -7.34
N PRO A 161 73.61 12.08 -6.67
CA PRO A 161 73.33 12.86 -5.45
C PRO A 161 73.89 14.31 -5.46
N SER A 162 73.67 15.06 -4.37
CA SER A 162 74.73 15.72 -3.56
C SER A 162 74.26 17.01 -2.88
N ARG A 163 74.96 17.31 -1.79
CA ARG A 163 74.75 18.25 -0.67
C ARG A 163 74.82 19.73 -1.06
N ASP A 164 74.10 20.58 -0.31
CA ASP A 164 74.61 21.72 0.49
C ASP A 164 73.41 22.47 1.10
N ASN A 165 73.20 22.49 2.42
CA ASN A 165 73.77 23.35 3.47
C ASN A 165 73.09 24.75 3.63
N LEU A 166 72.84 25.10 4.89
CA LEU A 166 72.63 26.44 5.52
C LEU A 166 71.23 27.08 5.75
N ILE A 167 70.78 26.98 7.02
CA ILE A 167 70.44 28.03 8.03
C ILE A 167 69.66 29.32 7.63
N ARG A 168 68.50 29.58 8.26
CA ARG A 168 68.19 30.71 9.22
C ARG A 168 66.69 30.75 9.58
N VAL A 169 66.34 30.57 10.87
CA VAL A 169 66.01 31.57 11.92
C VAL A 169 64.74 32.37 11.62
N GLY A 170 63.74 32.21 12.49
CA GLY A 170 62.45 32.89 12.41
C GLY A 170 62.39 34.24 13.10
N THR A 171 61.14 34.67 13.29
CA THR A 171 60.61 35.56 14.33
C THR A 171 59.11 35.29 14.40
#